data_AF-E8KH41-F1
#
_entry.id   AF-E8KH41-F1
#
_cell.length_a   1.000
_cell.length_b   1.000
_cell.length_c   1.000
_cell.angle_alpha   90.00
_cell.angle_beta   90.00
_cell.angle_gamma   90.00
#
_symmetry.space_group_name_H-M   'P 1'
#
loop_
_entity.id
_entity.type
_entity.pdbx_description
1 polymer ?
#
loop_
_entity_poly.entity_id
_entity_poly.type
_entity_poly.pdbx_seq_one_letter_code
_entity_poly.pdbx_strand_id
1 'polypeptide(L)'
;MKEWFLAKELVGIGGLPNHATNVTRQAKKQNWEARAAKGVKGGGLEYHISSLSLETQRALRLQAALAEVKPPEMAQPKLNLDLVRKFNEASDKAREKAKAKTEACLQLKAFLDQGFPLMQAIEGAAKAKNVSAGSLKN
;
A
#
# COMPACT_ATOMS: atom_id res chain seq x y z
N MET A 1 -20.17 0.98 -9.77
CA MET A 1 -20.02 1.20 -8.32
C MET A 1 -20.96 0.24 -7.60
N LYS A 2 -20.53 -0.42 -6.52
CA LYS A 2 -21.39 -1.34 -5.75
C LYS A 2 -22.41 -0.50 -4.95
N GLU A 3 -23.69 -0.79 -5.11
CA GLU A 3 -24.78 -0.01 -4.47
C GLU A 3 -25.42 -0.74 -3.28
N TRP A 4 -25.22 -2.05 -3.18
CA TRP A 4 -25.84 -2.91 -2.19
C TRP A 4 -24.78 -3.50 -1.27
N PHE A 5 -24.94 -3.33 0.04
CA PHE A 5 -23.95 -3.69 1.04
C PHE A 5 -24.53 -4.61 2.09
N LEU A 6 -23.78 -5.64 2.46
CA LEU A 6 -24.18 -6.55 3.54
C LEU A 6 -24.07 -5.87 4.90
N ALA A 7 -24.93 -6.28 5.85
CA ALA A 7 -24.84 -5.84 7.24
C ALA A 7 -23.43 -5.98 7.84
N LYS A 8 -22.70 -7.04 7.43
CA LYS A 8 -21.33 -7.32 7.85
C LYS A 8 -20.30 -6.35 7.27
N GLU A 9 -20.55 -5.82 6.06
CA GLU A 9 -19.68 -4.85 5.41
C GLU A 9 -19.87 -3.45 5.99
N LEU A 10 -21.05 -3.15 6.53
CA LEU A 10 -21.40 -1.84 7.09
C LEU A 10 -20.99 -1.66 8.56
N VAL A 11 -20.45 -2.69 9.19
CA VAL A 11 -20.07 -2.69 10.60
C VAL A 11 -18.98 -1.65 10.87
N GLY A 12 -19.21 -0.74 11.81
CA GLY A 12 -18.22 0.27 12.21
C GLY A 12 -17.95 1.36 11.16
N ILE A 13 -18.69 1.41 10.05
CA ILE A 13 -18.49 2.40 8.98
C ILE A 13 -19.30 3.67 9.25
N GLY A 14 -18.64 4.82 9.31
CA GLY A 14 -19.29 6.13 9.39
C GLY A 14 -20.31 6.23 10.53
N GLY A 15 -19.89 5.84 11.74
CA GLY A 15 -20.73 5.89 12.94
C GLY A 15 -21.70 4.71 13.12
N LEU A 16 -21.66 3.69 12.25
CA LEU A 16 -22.49 2.50 12.41
C LEU A 16 -22.01 1.58 13.54
N PRO A 17 -22.92 0.79 14.15
CA PRO A 17 -22.56 -0.14 15.21
C PRO A 17 -21.50 -1.17 14.81
N ASN A 18 -20.69 -1.60 15.78
CA ASN A 18 -19.63 -2.62 15.61
C ASN A 18 -20.15 -4.07 15.50
N HIS A 19 -21.47 -4.28 15.42
CA HIS A 19 -22.05 -5.62 15.24
C HIS A 19 -23.11 -5.61 14.15
N ALA A 20 -23.05 -6.57 13.23
CA ALA A 20 -23.98 -6.70 12.11
C ALA A 20 -25.46 -6.82 12.55
N THR A 21 -25.72 -7.45 13.71
CA THR A 21 -27.05 -7.54 14.32
C THR A 21 -27.59 -6.17 14.71
N ASN A 22 -26.74 -5.29 15.23
CA ASN A 22 -27.11 -3.92 15.60
C ASN A 22 -27.36 -3.06 14.35
N VAL A 23 -26.56 -3.24 13.29
CA VAL A 23 -26.79 -2.61 11.98
C VAL A 23 -28.15 -3.03 11.43
N THR A 24 -28.49 -4.33 11.51
CA THR A 24 -29.80 -4.84 11.04
C THR A 24 -30.97 -4.26 11.84
N ARG A 25 -30.82 -4.13 13.17
CA ARG A 25 -31.84 -3.49 14.02
C ARG A 25 -32.01 -2.01 13.67
N GLN A 26 -30.91 -1.31 13.40
CA GLN A 26 -30.94 0.10 12.98
C GLN A 26 -31.57 0.26 11.60
N ALA A 27 -31.24 -0.62 10.65
CA ALA A 27 -31.82 -0.65 9.32
C ALA A 27 -33.34 -0.84 9.37
N LYS A 28 -33.83 -1.73 10.24
CA LYS A 28 -35.27 -1.88 10.51
C LYS A 28 -35.89 -0.63 11.14
N LYS A 29 -35.21 -0.02 12.12
CA LYS A 29 -35.68 1.20 12.78
C LYS A 29 -35.80 2.39 11.81
N GLN A 30 -34.90 2.47 10.84
CA GLN A 30 -34.81 3.55 9.86
C GLN A 30 -35.45 3.19 8.52
N ASN A 31 -36.13 2.04 8.41
CA ASN A 31 -36.76 1.55 7.18
C ASN A 31 -35.83 1.60 5.96
N TRP A 32 -34.60 1.11 6.11
CA TRP A 32 -33.66 1.05 4.99
C TRP A 32 -34.17 0.11 3.90
N GLU A 33 -33.91 0.49 2.65
CA GLU A 33 -34.15 -0.35 1.49
C GLU A 33 -33.27 -1.61 1.56
N ALA A 34 -33.92 -2.76 1.72
CA ALA A 34 -33.27 -4.04 1.94
C ALA A 34 -33.71 -5.06 0.89
N ARG A 35 -32.77 -5.87 0.42
CA ARG A 35 -33.02 -7.01 -0.47
C ARG A 35 -32.40 -8.29 0.07
N ALA A 36 -32.93 -9.43 -0.35
CA ALA A 36 -32.30 -10.72 -0.06
C ALA A 36 -30.92 -10.79 -0.74
N ALA A 37 -29.88 -11.09 0.05
CA ALA A 37 -28.52 -11.20 -0.43
C ALA A 37 -28.39 -12.38 -1.40
N LYS A 38 -27.84 -12.13 -2.58
CA LYS A 38 -27.69 -13.16 -3.63
C LYS A 38 -26.33 -13.84 -3.48
N GLY A 39 -26.34 -15.18 -3.32
CA GLY A 39 -25.10 -15.98 -3.28
C GLY A 39 -24.41 -16.07 -1.92
N VAL A 40 -25.06 -15.64 -0.83
CA VAL A 40 -24.50 -15.77 0.53
C VAL A 40 -24.93 -17.08 1.17
N LYS A 41 -23.96 -17.91 1.58
CA LYS A 41 -24.20 -19.18 2.27
C LYS A 41 -24.86 -18.92 3.63
N GLY A 42 -26.11 -19.33 3.80
CA GLY A 42 -26.94 -19.05 4.98
C GLY A 42 -27.93 -17.89 4.83
N GLY A 43 -28.05 -17.30 3.63
CA GLY A 43 -28.91 -16.14 3.41
C GLY A 43 -28.36 -14.88 4.07
N GLY A 44 -29.00 -13.74 3.78
CA GLY A 44 -28.61 -12.45 4.33
C GLY A 44 -29.47 -11.33 3.77
N LEU A 45 -29.38 -10.15 4.37
CA LEU A 45 -29.96 -8.92 3.83
C LEU A 45 -28.84 -7.98 3.40
N GLU A 46 -29.02 -7.44 2.21
CA GLU A 46 -28.23 -6.33 1.67
C GLU A 46 -29.03 -5.05 1.77
N TYR A 47 -28.36 -3.93 2.02
CA TYR A 47 -28.96 -2.61 2.14
C TYR A 47 -28.43 -1.69 1.05
N HIS A 48 -29.33 -0.87 0.50
CA HIS A 48 -28.97 0.08 -0.54
C HIS A 48 -28.25 1.31 0.03
N ILE A 49 -27.23 1.79 -0.68
CA ILE A 49 -26.39 2.93 -0.24
C ILE A 49 -27.18 4.22 -0.03
N SER A 50 -28.28 4.44 -0.75
CA SER A 50 -29.13 5.63 -0.60
C SER A 50 -29.82 5.70 0.77
N SER A 51 -30.06 4.54 1.40
CA SER A 51 -30.73 4.45 2.71
C SER A 51 -29.77 4.67 3.88
N LEU A 52 -28.46 4.65 3.62
CA LEU A 52 -27.42 4.84 4.64
C LEU A 52 -27.24 6.33 4.97
N SER A 53 -26.70 6.60 6.17
CA SER A 53 -26.35 7.96 6.58
C SER A 53 -25.32 8.58 5.63
N LEU A 54 -25.34 9.91 5.49
CA LEU A 54 -24.39 10.63 4.64
C LEU A 54 -22.93 10.32 5.03
N GLU A 55 -22.67 10.16 6.32
CA GLU A 55 -21.35 9.80 6.85
C GLU A 55 -20.92 8.40 6.37
N THR A 56 -21.78 7.39 6.51
CA THR A 56 -21.52 6.04 6.01
C THR A 56 -21.32 6.03 4.49
N GLN A 57 -22.14 6.78 3.75
CA GLN A 57 -22.00 6.85 2.28
C GLN A 57 -20.65 7.45 1.86
N ARG A 58 -20.18 8.50 2.55
CA ARG A 58 -18.86 9.10 2.29
C ARG A 58 -17.74 8.10 2.58
N ALA A 59 -17.81 7.41 3.71
CA ALA A 59 -16.82 6.41 4.08
C ALA A 59 -16.75 5.25 3.06
N LEU A 60 -17.90 4.75 2.59
CA LEU A 60 -17.96 3.71 1.55
C LEU A 60 -17.37 4.19 0.22
N ARG A 61 -17.66 5.42 -0.20
CA ARG A 61 -17.08 5.99 -1.42
C ARG A 61 -15.55 6.16 -1.30
N LEU A 62 -15.07 6.57 -0.13
CA LEU A 62 -13.63 6.69 0.13
C LEU A 62 -12.93 5.32 0.09
N GLN A 63 -13.52 4.30 0.70
CA GLN A 63 -12.99 2.93 0.63
C GLN A 63 -12.95 2.39 -0.80
N ALA A 64 -13.99 2.66 -1.59
CA ALA A 64 -14.02 2.29 -3.01
C ALA A 64 -12.91 3.00 -3.80
N ALA A 65 -12.72 4.31 -3.57
CA ALA A 65 -11.65 5.07 -4.21
C ALA A 65 -10.26 4.53 -3.82
N LEU A 66 -10.02 4.26 -2.54
CA LEU A 66 -8.77 3.67 -2.06
C LEU A 66 -8.50 2.28 -2.64
N ALA A 67 -9.55 1.48 -2.85
CA ALA A 67 -9.42 0.16 -3.48
C ALA A 67 -9.11 0.25 -4.98
N GLU A 68 -9.57 1.30 -5.67
CA GLU A 68 -9.25 1.55 -7.08
C GLU A 68 -7.88 2.18 -7.30
N VAL A 69 -7.29 2.80 -6.27
CA VAL A 69 -5.86 3.11 -6.27
C VAL A 69 -5.13 1.79 -6.24
N LYS A 70 -4.84 1.24 -7.44
CA LYS A 70 -3.81 0.22 -7.61
C LYS A 70 -2.61 0.73 -6.82
N PRO A 71 -2.08 -0.05 -5.85
CA PRO A 71 -0.77 0.24 -5.33
C PRO A 71 0.12 0.48 -6.55
N PRO A 72 1.01 1.51 -6.55
CA PRO A 72 2.01 1.58 -7.58
C PRO A 72 2.61 0.18 -7.64
N GLU A 73 2.54 -0.45 -8.81
CA GLU A 73 3.07 -1.78 -9.03
C GLU A 73 4.57 -1.63 -8.78
N MET A 74 4.96 -1.75 -7.50
CA MET A 74 6.34 -1.86 -7.10
C MET A 74 6.76 -3.14 -7.77
N ALA A 75 7.36 -3.00 -8.95
CA ALA A 75 7.84 -4.11 -9.75
C ALA A 75 8.52 -5.06 -8.78
N GLN A 76 7.89 -6.21 -8.53
CA GLN A 76 8.47 -7.18 -7.62
C GLN A 76 9.84 -7.49 -8.22
N PRO A 77 10.94 -7.26 -7.48
CA PRO A 77 12.25 -7.52 -8.04
C PRO A 77 12.27 -9.00 -8.38
N LYS A 78 12.24 -9.32 -9.68
CA LYS A 78 12.32 -10.70 -10.16
C LYS A 78 13.63 -11.25 -9.62
N LEU A 79 13.54 -12.21 -8.69
CA LEU A 79 14.70 -12.82 -8.08
C LEU A 79 15.49 -13.53 -9.17
N ASN A 80 16.65 -12.98 -9.53
CA ASN A 80 17.52 -13.58 -10.52
C ASN A 80 18.47 -14.54 -9.80
N LEU A 81 18.14 -15.84 -9.84
CA LEU A 81 18.87 -16.90 -9.14
C LEU A 81 20.35 -16.96 -9.57
N ASP A 82 20.66 -16.66 -10.83
CA ASP A 82 22.05 -16.66 -11.33
C ASP A 82 22.88 -15.53 -10.72
N LEU A 83 22.27 -14.35 -10.47
CA LEU A 83 22.95 -13.26 -9.77
C LEU A 83 23.22 -13.61 -8.31
N VAL A 84 22.27 -14.29 -7.65
CA VAL A 84 22.43 -14.75 -6.25
C VAL A 84 23.57 -15.76 -6.16
N ARG A 85 23.63 -16.72 -7.09
CA ARG A 85 24.72 -17.70 -7.15
C ARG A 85 26.08 -17.04 -7.35
N LYS A 86 26.19 -16.12 -8.32
CA LYS A 86 27.44 -15.37 -8.57
C LYS A 86 27.89 -14.57 -7.35
N PHE A 87 26.97 -13.97 -6.61
CA PHE A 87 27.29 -13.27 -5.36
C PHE A 87 27.82 -14.23 -4.28
N ASN A 88 27.20 -15.41 -4.15
CA ASN A 88 27.61 -16.45 -3.21
C ASN A 88 28.91 -17.18 -3.60
N GLU A 89 29.30 -17.16 -4.87
CA GLU A 89 30.57 -17.71 -5.35
C GLU A 89 31.71 -16.67 -5.32
N ALA A 90 31.39 -15.38 -5.26
CA ALA A 90 32.40 -14.32 -5.18
C ALA A 90 33.16 -14.35 -3.84
N SER A 91 34.45 -13.97 -3.89
CA SER A 91 35.32 -13.91 -2.71
C SER A 91 34.92 -12.79 -1.74
N ASP A 92 35.31 -12.93 -0.47
CA ASP A 92 34.99 -11.95 0.59
C ASP A 92 35.51 -10.54 0.24
N LYS A 93 36.68 -10.44 -0.39
CA LYS A 93 37.24 -9.16 -0.84
C LYS A 93 36.38 -8.48 -1.92
N ALA A 94 35.79 -9.28 -2.82
CA ALA A 94 34.87 -8.76 -3.84
C ALA A 94 33.53 -8.34 -3.22
N ARG A 95 33.03 -9.08 -2.23
CA ARG A 95 31.81 -8.74 -1.48
C ARG A 95 31.96 -7.46 -0.67
N GLU A 96 33.07 -7.29 0.05
CA GLU A 96 33.34 -6.07 0.81
C GLU A 96 33.42 -4.83 -0.10
N LYS A 97 34.09 -4.95 -1.26
CA LYS A 97 34.12 -3.86 -2.26
C LYS A 97 32.72 -3.55 -2.82
N ALA A 98 31.92 -4.58 -3.10
CA ALA A 98 30.54 -4.41 -3.57
C ALA A 98 29.64 -3.78 -2.50
N LYS A 99 29.82 -4.15 -1.22
CA LYS A 99 29.11 -3.57 -0.08
C LYS A 99 29.43 -2.09 0.08
N ALA A 100 30.71 -1.71 0.06
CA ALA A 100 31.14 -0.32 0.14
C ALA A 100 30.54 0.55 -1.01
N LYS A 101 30.53 0.03 -2.25
CA LYS A 101 29.92 0.75 -3.38
C LYS A 101 28.40 0.87 -3.22
N THR A 102 27.73 -0.21 -2.79
CA THR A 102 26.29 -0.21 -2.54
C THR A 102 25.91 0.80 -1.45
N GLU A 103 26.66 0.86 -0.36
CA GLU A 103 26.43 1.83 0.71
C GLU A 103 26.55 3.28 0.22
N ALA A 104 27.51 3.58 -0.64
CA ALA A 104 27.65 4.91 -1.22
C ALA A 104 26.50 5.28 -2.17
N CYS A 105 26.01 4.32 -2.97
CA CYS A 105 24.82 4.51 -3.81
C CYS A 105 23.54 4.72 -2.97
N LEU A 106 23.39 3.98 -1.86
CA LEU A 106 22.26 4.16 -0.95
C LEU A 106 22.31 5.52 -0.25
N GLN A 107 23.51 5.99 0.12
CA GLN A 107 23.68 7.33 0.69
C GLN A 107 23.35 8.43 -0.33
N LEU A 108 23.76 8.26 -1.59
CA LEU A 108 23.39 9.17 -2.67
C LEU A 108 21.87 9.22 -2.85
N LYS A 109 21.21 8.07 -2.88
CA LYS A 109 19.75 7.98 -2.92
C LYS A 109 19.12 8.72 -1.74
N ALA A 110 19.62 8.53 -0.53
CA ALA A 110 19.10 9.22 0.65
C ALA A 110 19.20 10.75 0.54
N PHE A 111 20.28 11.29 -0.03
CA PHE A 111 20.39 12.73 -0.29
C PHE A 111 19.42 13.22 -1.38
N LEU A 112 19.21 12.43 -2.44
CA LEU A 112 18.22 12.78 -3.47
C LEU A 112 16.78 12.75 -2.90
N ASP A 113 16.46 11.76 -2.07
CA ASP A 113 15.15 11.64 -1.42
C ASP A 113 14.89 12.81 -0.44
N GLN A 114 15.95 13.37 0.14
CA GLN A 114 15.91 14.59 0.97
C GLN A 114 15.78 15.88 0.15
N GLY A 115 15.78 15.80 -1.18
CA GLY A 115 15.63 16.94 -2.08
C GLY A 115 16.91 17.70 -2.39
N PHE A 116 18.09 17.15 -2.07
CA PHE A 116 19.35 17.79 -2.43
C PHE A 116 19.59 17.73 -3.95
N PRO A 117 20.12 18.79 -4.58
CA PRO A 117 20.52 18.78 -5.98
C PRO A 117 21.55 17.68 -6.27
N LEU A 118 21.46 17.06 -7.45
CA LEU A 118 22.29 15.90 -7.85
C LEU A 118 23.80 16.13 -7.64
N MET A 119 24.34 17.31 -7.96
CA MET A 119 25.76 17.60 -7.75
C MET A 119 26.16 17.62 -6.28
N GLN A 120 25.34 18.23 -5.42
CA GLN A 120 25.60 18.27 -3.97
C GLN A 120 25.44 16.89 -3.32
N ALA A 121 24.45 16.12 -3.77
CA ALA A 121 24.22 14.75 -3.31
C ALA A 121 25.39 13.82 -3.66
N ILE A 122 25.95 13.94 -4.88
CA ILE A 122 27.12 13.16 -5.31
C ILE A 122 28.36 13.54 -4.49
N GLU A 123 28.62 14.83 -4.29
CA GLU A 123 29.75 15.27 -3.48
C GLU A 123 29.61 14.87 -2.01
N GLY A 124 28.41 14.98 -1.44
CA GLY A 124 28.11 14.57 -0.08
C GLY A 124 28.30 13.07 0.12
N ALA A 125 27.77 12.24 -0.78
CA ALA A 125 27.93 10.79 -0.71
C ALA A 125 29.38 10.35 -0.94
N ALA A 126 30.08 10.99 -1.87
CA ALA A 126 31.50 10.76 -2.14
C ALA A 126 32.38 11.05 -0.90
N LYS A 127 32.17 12.19 -0.25
CA LYS A 127 32.89 12.57 0.98
C LYS A 127 32.55 11.65 2.15
N ALA A 128 31.26 11.33 2.35
CA ALA A 128 30.81 10.54 3.49
C ALA A 128 31.30 9.08 3.45
N LYS A 129 31.45 8.49 2.25
CA LYS A 129 31.88 7.10 2.08
C LYS A 129 33.29 6.96 1.51
N ASN A 130 34.03 8.06 1.38
CA ASN A 130 35.39 8.11 0.85
C ASN A 130 35.54 7.39 -0.51
N VAL A 131 34.60 7.65 -1.41
CA VAL A 131 34.58 7.13 -2.78
C VAL A 131 34.68 8.27 -3.79
N SER A 132 35.24 8.02 -4.97
CA SER A 132 35.36 9.06 -5.98
C SER A 132 33.99 9.44 -6.56
N ALA A 133 33.75 10.74 -6.73
CA ALA A 133 32.50 11.25 -7.32
C ALA A 133 32.26 10.69 -8.74
N GLY A 134 33.31 10.40 -9.49
CA GLY A 134 33.22 9.75 -10.81
C GLY A 134 32.73 8.30 -10.73
N SER A 135 33.07 7.56 -9.66
CA SER A 135 32.62 6.17 -9.50
C SER A 135 31.14 6.04 -9.13
N LEU A 136 30.50 7.12 -8.65
CA LEU A 136 29.06 7.17 -8.36
C LEU A 136 28.23 7.61 -9.57
N LYS A 137 28.87 8.24 -10.57
CA LYS A 137 28.26 8.65 -11.83
C LYS A 137 28.25 7.53 -12.89
N ASN A 138 29.13 6.54 -12.73
CA ASN A 138 29.35 5.41 -13.64
C ASN A 138 28.70 4.11 -13.18
#